data_AF-G2GIR8-F1
#
_entry.id   AF-G2GIR8-F1
#
_cell.length_a   1.000
_cell.length_b   1.000
_cell.length_c   1.000
_cell.angle_alpha   90.00
_cell.angle_beta   90.00
_cell.angle_gamma   90.00
#
_symmetry.space_group_name_H-M   'P 1'
#
loop_
_entity.id
_entity.type
_entity.pdbx_description
1 polymer ?
#
loop_
_entity_poly.entity_id
_entity_poly.type
_entity_poly.pdbx_seq_one_letter_code
_entity_poly.pdbx_strand_id
1 'polypeptide(L)' 'MSCWTGKTPSDPLLERSEAELRAWGRGSLGSLLYRRALGEAVATGLAVRDGAPSTGPAPTYAQVQALVDGPGVTCR' A
#
# COMPACT_ATOMS: atom_id res chain seq x y z
N MET A 1 20.60 7.80 -3.60
CA MET A 1 20.46 6.55 -4.37
C MET A 1 21.00 5.43 -3.52
N SER A 2 20.15 4.68 -2.83
CA SER A 2 20.56 3.48 -2.10
C SER A 2 19.73 2.32 -2.59
N CYS A 3 20.37 1.43 -3.35
CA CYS A 3 19.82 0.14 -3.71
C CYS A 3 19.59 -0.67 -2.43
N TRP A 4 18.36 -1.09 -2.23
CA TRP A 4 18.00 -2.01 -1.15
C TRP A 4 18.69 -3.35 -1.40
N THR A 5 19.65 -3.72 -0.56
CA THR A 5 20.32 -5.03 -0.60
C THR A 5 19.53 -6.04 0.23
N GLY A 6 18.36 -6.44 -0.27
CA GLY A 6 17.67 -7.64 0.19
C GLY A 6 18.25 -8.84 -0.53
N LYS A 7 18.90 -9.76 0.20
CA LYS A 7 19.39 -11.02 -0.37
C LYS A 7 18.18 -11.85 -0.84
N THR A 8 18.08 -12.09 -2.14
CA THR A 8 16.97 -12.84 -2.74
C THR A 8 17.03 -14.30 -2.29
N PRO A 9 15.94 -14.88 -1.73
CA PRO A 9 15.85 -16.31 -1.54
C PRO A 9 15.75 -16.97 -2.93
N SER A 10 16.80 -17.69 -3.33
CA SER A 10 16.90 -18.37 -4.62
C SER A 10 16.10 -19.67 -4.60
N ASP A 11 14.78 -19.56 -4.76
CA ASP A 11 13.87 -20.69 -4.94
C ASP A 11 13.43 -20.78 -6.41
N PRO A 12 13.59 -21.93 -7.10
CA PRO A 12 13.32 -22.05 -8.54
C PRO A 12 11.85 -21.87 -8.92
N LEU A 13 10.92 -22.03 -7.97
CA LEU A 13 9.49 -21.70 -8.15
C LEU A 13 9.21 -20.19 -8.03
N LEU A 14 9.99 -19.50 -7.19
CA LEU A 14 9.96 -18.04 -7.04
C LEU A 14 10.49 -17.36 -8.32
N GLU A 15 11.58 -17.90 -8.88
CA GLU A 15 12.14 -17.44 -10.17
C GLU A 15 11.15 -17.59 -11.35
N ARG A 16 10.40 -18.70 -11.39
CA ARG A 16 9.38 -18.93 -12.44
C ARG A 16 8.20 -17.98 -12.30
N SER A 17 7.73 -17.75 -11.08
CA SER A 17 6.61 -16.85 -10.81
C SER A 17 6.99 -15.38 -11.00
N GLU A 18 8.23 -14.99 -10.71
CA GLU A 18 8.76 -13.67 -11.07
C GLU A 18 8.84 -13.48 -12.59
N ALA A 19 9.27 -14.50 -13.34
CA ALA A 19 9.30 -14.44 -14.80
C ALA A 19 7.87 -14.31 -15.40
N GLU A 20 6.89 -15.03 -14.85
CA GLU A 20 5.48 -14.90 -15.22
C GLU A 20 4.90 -13.52 -14.87
N LEU A 21 5.20 -13.00 -13.68
CA LEU A 21 4.77 -11.67 -13.25
C LEU A 21 5.46 -10.54 -14.03
N ARG A 22 6.69 -10.74 -14.50
CA ARG A 22 7.37 -9.80 -15.41
C ARG A 22 6.83 -9.88 -16.83
N ALA A 23 6.35 -11.04 -17.26
CA ALA A 23 5.67 -11.22 -18.55
C ALA A 23 4.28 -10.57 -18.54
N TRP A 24 3.61 -10.55 -17.39
CA TRP A 24 2.42 -9.73 -17.18
C TRP A 24 2.86 -8.26 -17.09
N GLY A 25 2.41 -7.43 -18.02
CA GLY A 25 2.78 -6.01 -18.08
C GLY A 25 2.22 -5.19 -16.91
N ARG A 26 1.79 -3.96 -17.18
CA ARG A 26 1.16 -3.15 -16.12
C ARG A 26 -0.22 -3.70 -15.76
N GLY A 27 -0.39 -4.10 -14.50
CA GLY A 27 -1.69 -4.44 -13.91
C GLY A 27 -2.38 -3.22 -13.31
N SER A 28 -3.69 -3.08 -13.52
CA SER A 28 -4.52 -2.11 -12.81
C SER A 28 -5.16 -2.77 -11.59
N LEU A 29 -5.06 -2.10 -10.44
CA LEU A 29 -5.79 -2.51 -9.23
C LEU A 29 -7.27 -2.10 -9.27
N GLY A 30 -7.69 -1.36 -10.31
CA GLY A 30 -9.02 -0.78 -10.41
C GLY A 30 -9.37 0.03 -9.16
N SER A 31 -10.57 -0.20 -8.63
CA SER A 31 -11.08 0.46 -7.42
C SER A 31 -10.72 -0.25 -6.10
N LEU A 32 -9.75 -1.18 -6.11
CA LEU A 32 -9.37 -1.92 -4.91
C LEU A 32 -8.91 -1.00 -3.77
N LEU A 33 -7.98 -0.08 -4.05
CA LEU A 33 -7.44 0.84 -3.04
C LEU A 33 -8.54 1.71 -2.42
N TYR A 34 -9.45 2.23 -3.25
CA TYR A 34 -10.59 3.02 -2.79
C TYR A 34 -11.50 2.21 -1.88
N ARG A 35 -11.92 1.01 -2.30
CA ARG A 35 -12.80 0.16 -1.48
C ARG A 35 -12.16 -0.25 -0.17
N ARG A 36 -10.83 -0.50 -0.16
CA ARG A 36 -10.12 -0.83 1.07
C ARG A 36 -10.09 0.34 2.05
N ALA A 37 -9.74 1.54 1.58
CA ALA A 37 -9.75 2.74 2.40
C ALA A 37 -11.15 3.08 2.94
N LEU A 38 -12.17 2.94 2.08
CA LEU A 38 -13.56 3.16 2.48
C LEU A 38 -14.03 2.16 3.55
N GLY A 39 -13.62 0.89 3.44
CA GLY A 39 -13.95 -0.12 4.44
C GLY A 39 -13.44 0.23 5.84
N GLU A 40 -12.19 0.69 5.95
CA GLU A 40 -11.62 1.13 7.23
C GLU A 40 -12.31 2.40 7.78
N ALA A 41 -12.68 3.33 6.91
CA ALA A 41 -13.41 4.53 7.30
C ALA A 41 -14.82 4.18 7.85
N VAL A 42 -15.54 3.27 7.19
CA VAL A 42 -16.85 2.79 7.66
C VAL A 42 -16.72 2.05 8.99
N ALA A 43 -15.74 1.16 9.13
CA ALA A 43 -15.49 0.44 10.38
C ALA A 43 -15.21 1.41 11.55
N THR A 44 -14.41 2.44 11.30
CA THR A 44 -14.12 3.50 12.28
C THR A 44 -15.38 4.27 12.65
N GLY A 45 -16.20 4.66 11.67
CA GLY A 45 -17.45 5.37 11.91
C GLY A 45 -18.46 4.57 12.74
N LEU A 46 -18.56 3.26 12.49
CA LEU A 46 -19.39 2.35 13.29
C LEU A 46 -18.86 2.24 14.73
N ALA A 47 -17.55 2.07 14.92
CA ALA A 47 -16.96 2.00 16.25
C ALA A 47 -17.25 3.27 17.08
N VAL A 48 -17.06 4.46 16.49
CA VAL A 48 -17.37 5.74 17.14
C VAL A 48 -18.86 5.84 17.50
N ARG A 49 -19.75 5.48 16.56
CA ARG A 49 -21.19 5.50 16.79
C ARG A 49 -21.60 4.58 17.93
N ASP A 50 -21.00 3.40 17.99
CA ASP A 50 -21.34 2.37 18.96
C ASP A 50 -20.58 2.55 20.29
N GLY A 51 -19.79 3.63 20.44
CA GLY A 51 -18.98 3.90 21.65
C GLY A 51 -17.83 2.92 21.85
N ALA A 52 -17.46 2.17 20.82
CA ALA A 52 -16.39 1.20 20.83
C ALA A 52 -15.05 1.85 20.43
N PRO A 53 -13.91 1.34 20.92
CA PRO A 53 -12.61 1.81 20.48
C PRO A 53 -12.39 1.51 18.99
N SER A 54 -11.94 2.51 18.24
CA SER A 54 -11.51 2.33 16.85
C SER A 54 -10.22 1.52 16.78
N THR A 55 -10.09 0.63 15.81
CA THR A 55 -8.88 -0.17 15.60
C THR A 55 -7.80 0.61 14.87
N GLY A 56 -6.63 0.70 15.48
CA GLY A 56 -5.41 1.27 14.88
C GLY A 56 -5.23 2.77 15.08
N PRO A 57 -3.99 3.27 14.99
CA PRO A 57 -3.70 4.69 15.11
C PRO A 57 -4.22 5.43 13.88
N ALA A 58 -4.99 6.50 14.11
CA ALA A 58 -5.29 7.46 13.05
C ALA A 58 -3.98 8.16 12.63
N PRO A 59 -3.72 8.31 11.32
CA PRO A 59 -2.54 9.04 10.87
C PRO A 59 -2.60 10.48 11.37
N THR A 60 -1.46 10.98 11.85
CA THR A 60 -1.34 12.39 12.22
C THR A 60 -1.34 13.25 10.97
N TYR A 61 -1.69 14.52 11.13
CA TYR A 61 -1.68 15.46 10.01
C TYR A 61 -0.29 15.58 9.36
N ALA A 62 0.77 15.55 10.16
CA ALA A 62 2.15 15.55 9.67
C ALA A 62 2.47 14.32 8.80
N GLN A 63 1.96 13.14 9.19
CA GLN A 63 2.12 11.91 8.40
C GLN A 63 1.36 12.00 7.07
N VAL A 64 0.16 12.59 7.05
CA VAL A 64 -0.60 12.81 5.82
C VAL A 64 0.11 13.82 4.90
N GLN A 65 0.63 14.92 5.47
CA GLN A 65 1.34 15.95 4.71
C GLN A 65 2.62 15.40 4.05
N ALA A 66 3.36 14.55 4.78
CA ALA A 66 4.56 13.90 4.25
C ALA A 66 4.29 13.00 3.02
N LEU A 67 3.05 12.54 2.80
CA LEU A 67 2.68 11.80 1.58
C LEU A 67 2.61 12.70 0.34
N VAL A 68 2.29 13.97 0.52
CA VAL A 68 2.18 14.96 -0.56
C VAL A 68 3.55 15.53 -0.90
N ASP A 69 4.42 15.66 0.10
CA ASP A 69 5.78 16.21 -0.04
C ASP A 69 6.84 15.17 -0.45
N GLY A 70 6.39 13.95 -0.81
CA GLY A 70 7.27 12.87 -1.28
C GLY A 70 8.08 13.27 -2.53
N PRO A 71 9.22 12.60 -2.81
CA PRO A 71 10.07 12.95 -3.94
C PRO A 71 9.22 12.96 -5.20
N GLY A 72 9.08 14.13 -5.80
CA GLY A 72 8.26 14.32 -6.99
C GLY A 72 8.59 13.22 -7.99
N VAL A 73 7.56 12.49 -8.44
CA VAL A 73 7.72 11.50 -9.51
C VAL A 73 8.00 12.29 -10.78
N THR A 74 9.25 12.75 -10.94
CA THR A 74 9.75 13.27 -12.19
C THR A 74 9.97 12.05 -13.08
N CYS A 75 8.95 11.73 -13.89
CA CYS A 75 9.20 10.96 -15.09
C CYS A 75 10.21 11.75 -15.93
N ARG A 76 11.41 11.20 -16.10
CA ARG A 76 12.32 11.56 -17.18
C ARG A 76 12.39 10.39 -18.14
#